data_AF-A0A2U2DEH2-F1
#
_entry.id   AF-A0A2U2DEH2-F1
#
_cell.length_a   1.000
_cell.length_b   1.000
_cell.length_c   1.000
_cell.angle_alpha   90.00
_cell.angle_beta   90.00
_cell.angle_gamma   90.00
#
_symmetry.space_group_name_H-M   'P 1'
#
loop_
_entity.id
_entity.type
_entity.pdbx_description
1 polymer ?
#
loop_
_entity_poly.entity_id
_entity_poly.type
_entity_poly.pdbx_seq_one_letter_code
_entity_poly.pdbx_strand_id
1 'polypeptide(L)'
;MTCNDDKNSSDVDAAVENVTSANDIIFQSYQQAKASGAVQIEDIVVRYDNYKAELTVSYWWGNDGALLYGYSMQYRVTSNGRTSGDLTFGVNGDSGQVWKRLLTQNAIQDGEWHDIANGGWVGSPLKTGSLYFKYIFDRGNTWDPAAEAWLKVDYKNTLAEKEIP
;
A
#
# COMPACT_ATOMS: atom_id res chain seq x y z
N MET A 1 48.77 -4.79 -34.69
CA MET A 1 47.89 -3.61 -34.49
C MET A 1 46.47 -4.15 -34.47
N THR A 2 46.00 -4.51 -33.27
CA THR A 2 44.67 -5.08 -33.04
C THR A 2 43.93 -4.09 -32.17
N CYS A 3 42.90 -3.44 -32.72
CA CYS A 3 42.00 -2.60 -31.95
C CYS A 3 41.04 -3.52 -31.18
N ASN A 4 41.18 -3.56 -29.87
CA ASN A 4 40.12 -3.99 -28.97
C ASN A 4 39.16 -2.80 -28.83
N ASP A 5 37.97 -2.91 -29.41
CA ASP A 5 36.86 -2.04 -29.07
C ASP A 5 36.27 -2.51 -27.74
N ASP A 6 36.77 -1.93 -26.65
CA ASP A 6 36.12 -1.98 -25.33
C ASP A 6 34.82 -1.16 -25.40
N LYS A 7 33.72 -1.81 -25.78
CA LYS A 7 32.38 -1.31 -25.44
C LYS A 7 32.07 -1.67 -23.99
N ASN A 8 32.66 -0.92 -23.07
CA ASN A 8 32.17 -0.80 -21.71
C ASN A 8 30.88 0.04 -21.73
N SER A 9 29.79 -0.59 -22.15
CA SER A 9 28.43 -0.04 -22.06
C SER A 9 27.97 -0.18 -20.62
N SER A 10 28.42 0.71 -19.75
CA SER A 10 27.87 0.88 -18.40
C SER A 10 26.57 1.69 -18.45
N ASP A 11 25.69 1.36 -19.38
CA ASP A 11 24.29 1.72 -19.27
C ASP A 11 23.72 0.80 -18.19
N VAL A 12 23.69 1.34 -16.98
CA VAL A 12 22.87 0.82 -15.89
C VAL A 12 21.44 0.94 -16.41
N ASP A 13 21.00 -0.11 -17.12
CA ASP A 13 19.63 -0.27 -17.57
C ASP A 13 18.79 -0.15 -16.30
N ALA A 14 18.15 1.01 -16.13
CA ALA A 14 17.30 1.28 -14.99
C ALA A 14 16.29 0.14 -15.00
N ALA A 15 16.43 -0.78 -14.03
CA ALA A 15 15.75 -2.07 -14.05
C ALA A 15 14.30 -1.82 -14.47
N VAL A 16 13.95 -2.27 -15.68
CA VAL A 16 12.63 -2.04 -16.25
C VAL A 16 11.66 -2.77 -15.33
N GLU A 17 11.00 -2.03 -14.46
CA GLU A 17 10.07 -2.58 -13.48
C GLU A 17 8.96 -3.31 -14.22
N ASN A 18 8.85 -4.63 -13.99
CA ASN A 18 7.88 -5.44 -14.68
C ASN A 18 6.47 -5.17 -14.12
N VAL A 19 5.75 -4.28 -14.78
CA VAL A 19 4.37 -3.88 -14.46
C VAL A 19 3.31 -4.85 -14.96
N THR A 20 3.67 -5.98 -15.58
CA THR A 20 2.69 -6.94 -16.13
C THR A 20 1.94 -7.75 -15.07
N SER A 21 2.37 -7.69 -13.80
CA SER A 21 1.70 -8.34 -12.67
C SER A 21 1.86 -7.55 -11.38
N ALA A 22 0.95 -7.77 -10.43
CA ALA A 22 1.02 -7.15 -9.10
C ALA A 22 2.20 -7.72 -8.30
N ASN A 23 2.94 -6.84 -7.63
CA ASN A 23 4.21 -7.20 -6.99
C ASN A 23 4.17 -6.90 -5.49
N ASP A 24 4.80 -7.76 -4.71
CA ASP A 24 4.96 -7.55 -3.28
C ASP A 24 6.06 -6.54 -2.98
N ILE A 25 5.85 -5.74 -1.93
CA ILE A 25 6.88 -4.88 -1.37
C ILE A 25 7.60 -5.66 -0.28
N ILE A 26 8.91 -5.78 -0.41
CA ILE A 26 9.77 -6.21 0.70
C ILE A 26 9.99 -5.04 1.67
N PHE A 27 10.11 -5.35 2.96
CA PHE A 27 10.28 -4.35 4.03
C PHE A 27 11.45 -3.37 3.76
N GLN A 28 12.52 -3.83 3.11
CA GLN A 28 13.66 -2.98 2.74
C GLN A 28 13.28 -1.84 1.79
N SER A 29 12.45 -2.09 0.78
CA SER A 29 12.00 -1.07 -0.17
C SER A 29 11.12 -0.02 0.52
N TYR A 30 10.27 -0.44 1.47
CA TYR A 30 9.53 0.48 2.32
C TYR A 30 10.47 1.36 3.15
N GLN A 31 11.47 0.77 3.80
CA GLN A 31 12.42 1.52 4.63
C GLN A 31 13.24 2.53 3.84
N GLN A 32 13.61 2.21 2.59
CA GLN A 32 14.29 3.13 1.68
C GLN A 32 13.39 4.32 1.31
N ALA A 33 12.14 4.06 0.91
CA ALA A 33 11.17 5.11 0.60
C ALA A 33 10.87 6.01 1.82
N LYS A 34 10.81 5.42 3.01
CA LYS A 34 10.64 6.15 4.26
C LYS A 34 11.84 7.06 4.55
N ALA A 35 13.06 6.55 4.36
CA ALA A 35 14.29 7.31 4.58
C ALA A 35 14.46 8.48 3.61
N SER A 36 13.91 8.39 2.39
CA SER A 36 13.93 9.49 1.42
C SER A 36 12.87 10.58 1.69
N GLY A 37 11.96 10.36 2.64
CA GLY A 37 10.84 11.27 2.91
C GLY A 37 9.74 11.25 1.85
N ALA A 38 9.73 10.25 0.96
CA ALA A 38 8.72 10.13 -0.10
C ALA A 38 7.38 9.56 0.39
N VAL A 39 7.36 8.96 1.59
CA VAL A 39 6.20 8.25 2.14
C VAL A 39 5.20 9.24 2.73
N GLN A 40 3.95 9.09 2.30
CA GLN A 40 2.77 9.65 2.94
C GLN A 40 2.17 8.59 3.87
N ILE A 41 1.67 9.00 5.04
CA ILE A 41 1.05 8.10 6.03
C ILE A 41 -0.39 8.56 6.24
N GLU A 42 -1.33 7.62 6.11
CA GLU A 42 -2.76 7.88 6.23
C GLU A 42 -3.44 6.74 7.00
N ASP A 43 -4.60 7.03 7.58
CA ASP A 43 -5.47 6.02 8.18
C ASP A 43 -6.68 5.76 7.29
N ILE A 44 -6.95 4.47 7.01
CA ILE A 44 -8.19 4.04 6.38
C ILE A 44 -9.12 3.50 7.47
N VAL A 45 -10.32 4.05 7.55
CA VAL A 45 -11.30 3.70 8.60
C VAL A 45 -12.52 3.05 7.98
N VAL A 46 -12.90 1.88 8.48
CA VAL A 46 -14.15 1.19 8.13
C VAL A 46 -15.03 1.05 9.36
N ARG A 47 -16.36 1.12 9.16
CA ARG A 47 -17.35 1.07 10.23
C ARG A 47 -18.51 0.17 9.85
N TYR A 48 -19.00 -0.59 10.82
CA TYR A 48 -20.26 -1.31 10.75
C TYR A 48 -20.96 -1.21 12.10
N ASP A 49 -22.09 -0.53 12.16
CA ASP A 49 -22.80 -0.27 13.42
C ASP A 49 -21.87 0.34 14.50
N ASN A 50 -21.72 -0.30 15.65
CA ASN A 50 -20.83 0.10 16.74
C ASN A 50 -19.38 -0.39 16.57
N TYR A 51 -19.08 -1.15 15.52
CA TYR A 51 -17.73 -1.64 15.22
C TYR A 51 -16.98 -0.66 14.33
N LYS A 52 -15.72 -0.42 14.66
CA LYS A 52 -14.76 0.37 13.88
C LYS A 52 -13.46 -0.42 13.75
N ALA A 53 -12.92 -0.50 12.53
CA ALA A 53 -11.56 -0.95 12.28
C ALA A 53 -10.79 0.17 11.57
N GLU A 54 -9.54 0.34 11.96
CA GLU A 54 -8.61 1.37 11.49
C GLU A 54 -7.34 0.67 10.99
N LEU A 55 -6.86 1.09 9.83
CA LEU A 55 -5.62 0.60 9.24
C LEU A 55 -4.72 1.79 8.91
N THR A 56 -3.57 1.88 9.57
CA THR A 56 -2.54 2.84 9.20
C THR A 56 -1.76 2.28 8.01
N VAL A 57 -1.68 3.08 6.95
CA VAL A 57 -1.00 2.74 5.71
C VAL A 57 0.05 3.80 5.39
N SER A 58 1.11 3.35 4.74
CA SER A 58 2.10 4.17 4.07
C SER A 58 1.94 4.02 2.58
N TYR A 59 2.02 5.10 1.82
CA TYR A 59 2.04 5.04 0.37
C TYR A 59 3.03 6.04 -0.22
N TRP A 60 3.51 5.73 -1.41
CA TRP A 60 4.41 6.60 -2.16
C TRP A 60 4.31 6.30 -3.63
N TRP A 61 4.88 7.20 -4.42
CA TRP A 61 4.92 7.10 -5.87
C TRP A 61 6.35 6.92 -6.34
N GLY A 62 6.57 5.97 -7.25
CA GLY A 62 7.84 5.77 -7.93
C GLY A 62 7.71 6.02 -9.43
N ASN A 63 8.84 5.99 -10.14
CA ASN A 63 8.92 6.15 -11.59
C ASN A 63 8.14 7.40 -12.10
N ASP A 64 8.46 8.58 -11.55
CA ASP A 64 7.77 9.84 -11.86
C ASP A 64 6.23 9.79 -11.69
N GLY A 65 5.74 9.00 -10.75
CA GLY A 65 4.30 8.84 -10.52
C GLY A 65 3.64 7.74 -11.33
N ALA A 66 4.38 6.98 -12.15
CA ALA A 66 3.82 5.86 -12.90
C ALA A 66 3.62 4.58 -12.06
N LEU A 67 4.20 4.50 -10.86
CA LEU A 67 4.04 3.37 -9.95
C LEU A 67 3.47 3.83 -8.60
N LEU A 68 2.38 3.20 -8.17
CA LEU A 68 1.80 3.40 -6.85
C LEU A 68 2.17 2.24 -5.93
N TYR A 69 2.78 2.57 -4.80
CA TYR A 69 3.16 1.64 -3.75
C TYR A 69 2.26 1.87 -2.53
N GLY A 70 1.80 0.78 -1.92
CA GLY A 70 1.03 0.82 -0.68
C GLY A 70 1.53 -0.22 0.31
N TYR A 71 1.65 0.16 1.57
CA TYR A 71 2.19 -0.66 2.64
C TYR A 71 1.38 -0.48 3.93
N SER A 72 0.78 -1.56 4.42
CA SER A 72 0.08 -1.59 5.70
C SER A 72 1.08 -1.64 6.85
N MET A 73 0.83 -0.85 7.90
CA MET A 73 1.73 -0.72 9.05
C MET A 73 1.17 -1.49 10.24
N GLN A 74 0.03 -1.01 10.72
CA GLN A 74 -0.62 -1.46 11.94
C GLN A 74 -2.13 -1.28 11.79
N TYR A 75 -2.90 -2.03 12.58
CA TYR A 75 -4.35 -1.95 12.61
C TYR A 75 -4.85 -1.88 14.04
N ARG A 76 -6.05 -1.34 14.22
CA ARG A 76 -6.78 -1.33 15.49
C ARG A 76 -8.25 -1.60 15.24
N VAL A 77 -8.87 -2.40 16.09
CA VAL A 77 -10.30 -2.73 15.98
C VAL A 77 -10.97 -2.51 17.31
N THR A 78 -12.20 -2.02 17.28
CA THR A 78 -13.03 -1.82 18.47
C THR A 78 -13.10 -3.11 19.27
N SER A 79 -12.88 -2.99 20.58
CA SER A 79 -12.81 -4.15 21.47
C SER A 79 -14.14 -4.91 21.51
N ASN A 80 -14.09 -6.19 21.22
CA ASN A 80 -15.19 -7.14 21.44
C ASN A 80 -14.71 -8.48 22.04
N GLY A 81 -13.42 -8.55 22.42
CA GLY A 81 -12.79 -9.72 23.03
C GLY A 81 -12.52 -10.88 22.07
N ARG A 82 -12.52 -10.63 20.75
CA ARG A 82 -12.30 -11.64 19.71
C ARG A 82 -10.92 -11.53 19.09
N THR A 83 -10.49 -12.60 18.41
CA THR A 83 -9.13 -12.71 17.85
C THR A 83 -9.10 -13.30 16.44
N SER A 84 -10.24 -13.36 15.75
CA SER A 84 -10.39 -14.06 14.47
C SER A 84 -10.97 -13.16 13.37
N GLY A 85 -10.69 -11.86 13.40
CA GLY A 85 -11.13 -10.98 12.32
C GLY A 85 -10.28 -11.15 11.06
N ASP A 86 -10.89 -10.93 9.89
CA ASP A 86 -10.19 -10.97 8.61
C ASP A 86 -9.84 -9.55 8.16
N LEU A 87 -8.55 -9.32 7.88
CA LEU A 87 -8.06 -8.05 7.37
C LEU A 87 -7.55 -8.20 5.94
N THR A 88 -8.14 -7.46 5.00
CA THR A 88 -7.69 -7.40 3.61
C THR A 88 -7.21 -6.00 3.26
N PHE A 89 -6.04 -5.90 2.65
CA PHE A 89 -5.47 -4.65 2.13
C PHE A 89 -5.22 -4.77 0.63
N GLY A 90 -5.28 -3.64 -0.09
CA GLY A 90 -4.99 -3.61 -1.51
C GLY A 90 -4.53 -2.25 -2.04
N VAL A 91 -3.95 -2.27 -3.22
CA VAL A 91 -3.46 -1.14 -4.00
C VAL A 91 -4.00 -1.28 -5.42
N ASN A 92 -4.67 -0.25 -5.90
CA ASN A 92 -5.34 -0.22 -7.19
C ASN A 92 -4.81 0.93 -8.03
N GLY A 93 -4.33 0.61 -9.23
CA GLY A 93 -3.90 1.59 -10.23
C GLY A 93 -5.04 1.94 -11.18
N ASP A 94 -4.96 3.12 -11.80
CA ASP A 94 -5.89 3.56 -12.85
C ASP A 94 -5.94 2.62 -14.07
N SER A 95 -4.86 1.88 -14.30
CA SER A 95 -4.74 0.89 -15.38
C SER A 95 -5.64 -0.33 -15.23
N GLY A 96 -6.31 -0.47 -14.07
CA GLY A 96 -7.05 -1.68 -13.68
C GLY A 96 -6.19 -2.75 -13.02
N GLN A 97 -4.87 -2.53 -12.90
CA GLN A 97 -3.99 -3.41 -12.14
C GLN A 97 -4.30 -3.31 -10.64
N VAL A 98 -4.39 -4.48 -9.99
CA VAL A 98 -4.75 -4.60 -8.57
C VAL A 98 -3.76 -5.52 -7.87
N TRP A 99 -3.18 -5.03 -6.78
CA TRP A 99 -2.57 -5.85 -5.75
C TRP A 99 -3.54 -5.92 -4.58
N LYS A 100 -3.93 -7.11 -4.13
CA LYS A 100 -4.88 -7.26 -3.01
C LYS A 100 -4.61 -8.56 -2.27
N ARG A 101 -4.53 -8.51 -0.95
CA ARG A 101 -4.23 -9.66 -0.10
C ARG A 101 -5.03 -9.67 1.20
N LEU A 102 -5.44 -10.87 1.58
CA LEU A 102 -5.82 -11.19 2.95
C LEU A 102 -4.54 -11.23 3.77
N LEU A 103 -4.37 -10.26 4.67
CA LEU A 103 -3.15 -10.10 5.46
C LEU A 103 -3.15 -10.98 6.72
N THR A 104 -4.33 -11.16 7.32
CA THR A 104 -4.52 -12.07 8.45
C THR A 104 -5.99 -12.49 8.56
N GLN A 105 -6.20 -13.66 9.16
CA GLN A 105 -7.51 -14.17 9.61
C GLN A 105 -7.61 -14.23 11.14
N ASN A 106 -6.56 -13.75 11.82
CA ASN A 106 -6.45 -13.76 13.27
C ASN A 106 -6.27 -12.33 13.79
N ALA A 107 -6.98 -11.36 13.21
CA ALA A 107 -6.90 -9.98 13.66
C ALA A 107 -7.51 -9.85 15.06
N ILE A 108 -6.75 -9.27 15.98
CA ILE A 108 -7.12 -9.07 17.38
C ILE A 108 -8.08 -7.88 17.48
N GLN A 109 -9.17 -8.06 18.23
CA GLN A 109 -10.24 -7.09 18.42
C GLN A 109 -10.33 -6.70 19.91
N ASP A 110 -9.26 -6.10 20.41
CA ASP A 110 -9.08 -5.71 21.82
C ASP A 110 -9.11 -4.20 22.06
N GLY A 111 -9.12 -3.39 21.00
CA GLY A 111 -9.06 -1.92 21.10
C GLY A 111 -7.64 -1.34 20.98
N GLU A 112 -6.61 -2.18 20.86
CA GLU A 112 -5.21 -1.77 20.77
C GLU A 112 -4.68 -1.79 19.34
N TRP A 113 -3.53 -1.15 19.13
CA TRP A 113 -2.81 -1.20 17.85
C TRP A 113 -1.95 -2.46 17.75
N HIS A 114 -1.99 -3.10 16.59
CA HIS A 114 -1.25 -4.34 16.28
C HIS A 114 -0.53 -4.21 14.93
N ASP A 115 0.70 -4.68 14.85
CA ASP A 115 1.49 -4.67 13.61
C ASP A 115 1.00 -5.70 12.58
N ILE A 116 1.11 -5.36 11.28
CA ILE A 116 0.73 -6.28 10.19
C ILE A 116 1.63 -6.22 8.94
N ALA A 117 2.39 -5.13 8.77
CA ALA A 117 3.57 -5.00 7.89
C ALA A 117 3.52 -5.79 6.56
N ASN A 118 2.67 -5.38 5.62
CA ASN A 118 2.58 -6.00 4.30
C ASN A 118 2.16 -4.99 3.22
N GLY A 119 2.62 -5.16 1.99
CA GLY A 119 2.29 -4.22 0.93
C GLY A 119 2.63 -4.73 -0.46
N GLY A 120 2.21 -3.95 -1.44
CA GLY A 120 2.46 -4.22 -2.85
C GLY A 120 2.40 -2.96 -3.69
N TRP A 121 2.66 -3.12 -4.97
CA TRP A 121 2.63 -2.02 -5.91
C TRP A 121 1.99 -2.41 -7.24
N VAL A 122 1.51 -1.37 -7.93
CA VAL A 122 0.80 -1.46 -9.20
C VAL A 122 1.23 -0.33 -10.13
N GLY A 123 1.14 -0.57 -11.43
CA GLY A 123 1.26 0.44 -12.46
C GLY A 123 0.06 1.37 -12.46
N SER A 124 0.33 2.66 -12.43
CA SER A 124 -0.65 3.75 -12.41
C SER A 124 -0.18 4.90 -13.32
N PRO A 125 -0.16 4.68 -14.65
CA PRO A 125 0.40 5.63 -15.60
C PRO A 125 -0.36 6.96 -15.67
N LEU A 126 -1.65 6.98 -15.29
CA LEU A 126 -2.43 8.22 -15.21
C LEU A 126 -2.20 8.96 -13.89
N LYS A 127 -1.25 8.51 -13.06
CA LYS A 127 -0.82 9.18 -11.83
C LYS A 127 -1.93 9.33 -10.78
N THR A 128 -2.90 8.40 -10.81
CA THR A 128 -4.04 8.34 -9.88
C THR A 128 -4.33 6.90 -9.47
N GLY A 129 -4.68 6.66 -8.22
CA GLY A 129 -4.95 5.33 -7.73
C GLY A 129 -5.74 5.31 -6.43
N SER A 130 -5.83 4.14 -5.82
CA SER A 130 -6.46 4.00 -4.51
C SER A 130 -5.88 2.87 -3.68
N LEU A 131 -5.98 3.04 -2.36
CA LEU A 131 -5.69 2.01 -1.37
C LEU A 131 -7.01 1.46 -0.84
N TYR A 132 -7.08 0.15 -0.71
CA TYR A 132 -8.27 -0.58 -0.30
C TYR A 132 -8.07 -1.16 1.10
N PHE A 133 -9.07 -1.00 1.96
CA PHE A 133 -9.14 -1.71 3.23
C PHE A 133 -10.50 -2.37 3.38
N LYS A 134 -10.51 -3.66 3.68
CA LYS A 134 -11.69 -4.40 4.13
C LYS A 134 -11.40 -5.12 5.42
N TYR A 135 -12.38 -5.11 6.31
CA TYR A 135 -12.36 -5.88 7.54
C TYR A 135 -13.65 -6.70 7.69
N ILE A 136 -13.52 -7.94 8.15
CA ILE A 136 -14.64 -8.79 8.57
C ILE A 136 -14.55 -8.92 10.10
N PHE A 137 -15.57 -8.41 10.79
CA PHE A 137 -15.62 -8.41 12.25
C PHE A 137 -16.14 -9.76 12.75
N ASP A 138 -15.28 -10.57 13.36
CA ASP A 138 -15.72 -11.78 14.07
C ASP A 138 -16.63 -11.39 15.25
N ARG A 139 -17.84 -11.94 15.27
CA ARG A 139 -18.83 -11.79 16.33
C ARG A 139 -19.27 -13.15 16.85
N GLY A 140 -19.20 -13.32 18.18
CA GLY A 140 -19.68 -14.55 18.81
C GLY A 140 -21.15 -14.86 18.53
N ASN A 141 -21.42 -16.09 18.07
CA ASN A 141 -22.77 -16.65 17.92
C ASN A 141 -23.69 -15.87 16.95
N THR A 142 -23.13 -15.15 15.99
CA THR A 142 -23.90 -14.46 14.95
C THR A 142 -23.11 -14.36 13.65
N TRP A 143 -23.67 -13.72 12.63
CA TRP A 143 -23.01 -13.50 11.35
C TRP A 143 -21.92 -12.43 11.45
N ASP A 144 -20.81 -12.59 10.75
CA ASP A 144 -19.68 -11.66 10.79
C ASP A 144 -19.86 -10.56 9.74
N PRO A 145 -20.05 -9.29 10.13
CA PRO A 145 -20.23 -8.21 9.19
C PRO A 145 -18.92 -7.83 8.53
N ALA A 146 -19.00 -7.45 7.26
CA ALA A 146 -17.89 -6.89 6.52
C ALA A 146 -18.10 -5.38 6.33
N ALA A 147 -17.02 -4.62 6.44
CA ALA A 147 -16.97 -3.22 6.03
C ALA A 147 -15.72 -2.97 5.17
N GLU A 148 -15.82 -2.06 4.21
CA GLU A 148 -14.72 -1.71 3.33
C GLU A 148 -14.70 -0.22 2.99
N ALA A 149 -13.51 0.29 2.69
CA ALA A 149 -13.29 1.67 2.29
C ALA A 149 -12.12 1.79 1.30
N TRP A 150 -12.10 2.92 0.61
CA TRP A 150 -11.11 3.27 -0.40
C TRP A 150 -10.51 4.64 -0.06
N LEU A 151 -9.19 4.72 -0.02
CA LEU A 151 -8.46 5.99 0.02
C LEU A 151 -7.98 6.30 -1.39
N LYS A 152 -8.52 7.35 -2.02
CA LYS A 152 -8.03 7.84 -3.31
C LYS A 152 -6.75 8.63 -3.11
N VAL A 153 -5.78 8.41 -3.99
CA VAL A 153 -4.47 9.06 -3.94
C VAL A 153 -4.07 9.51 -5.33
N ASP A 154 -3.50 10.70 -5.42
CA ASP A 154 -2.98 11.29 -6.65
C ASP A 154 -1.49 11.60 -6.47
N TYR A 155 -0.71 11.48 -7.54
CA TYR A 155 0.67 11.93 -7.53
C TYR A 155 0.72 13.46 -7.50
N LYS A 156 1.44 14.02 -6.54
CA LYS A 156 1.73 15.46 -6.47
C LYS A 156 3.20 15.67 -6.80
N ASN A 157 3.47 16.33 -7.93
CA ASN A 157 4.83 16.74 -8.27
C ASN A 157 5.20 17.99 -7.44
N THR A 158 5.85 17.78 -6.31
CA THR A 158 6.25 18.86 -5.38
C THR A 158 7.34 19.78 -5.93
N LEU A 159 7.93 19.48 -7.11
CA LEU A 159 8.85 20.38 -7.81
C LEU A 159 8.14 21.44 -8.66
N ALA A 160 6.85 21.27 -8.98
CA ALA A 160 6.10 22.22 -9.80
C ALA A 160 5.48 23.40 -9.01
N GLU A 161 5.49 23.35 -7.67
CA GLU A 161 4.93 24.42 -6.81
C GLU A 161 5.98 25.44 -6.33
N LYS A 162 7.24 25.36 -6.83
CA LYS A 162 8.35 26.24 -6.41
C LYS A 162 8.67 27.40 -7.36
N GLU A 163 7.82 27.68 -8.35
CA GLU A 163 7.84 28.95 -9.09
C GLU A 163 6.43 29.51 -9.02
N ILE A 164 6.17 30.70 -8.46
CA ILE A 164 6.49 32.03 -8.99
C ILE A 164 6.64 33.03 -7.80
N PRO A 165 7.64 33.93 -7.79
CA PRO A 165 7.80 35.00 -6.79
C PRO A 165 6.75 36.13 -6.90
#